data_AF-E1V335-F1
#
_entry.id   AF-E1V335-F1
#
_cell.length_a   1.000
_cell.length_b   1.000
_cell.length_c   1.000
_cell.angle_alpha   90.00
_cell.angle_beta   90.00
_cell.angle_gamma   90.00
#
_symmetry.space_group_name_H-M   'P 1'
#
loop_
_entity.id
_entity.type
_entity.pdbx_description
1 polymer ?
#
loop_
_entity_poly.entity_id
_entity_poly.type
_entity_poly.pdbx_seq_one_letter_code
_entity_poly.pdbx_strand_id
1 'polypeptide(L)'
;MAGLDTRGLADGFAQGFSLMDRYQRGQAQQERADQRMDMQRERLDMQRNQADRQRKAAQRQEDLQNVQFTLGKIASGMDVSDEELEVLKRNPKFWPALDPATDSSLQQAEAVVDPEASVDANDPESLAALNQLFGSEINKGPGGEKRVVGMVPGPDGESVTLELEVMGEDGKRYNAPMTEGRAPGGDEDTVMQVPVERLVQQTKGMQTLRKAFQTPQAQQQASKVLNLLRGGESESWELEEHPRLGWVQRNTTTGEIQPVKPGAGSAYEDRGTNYWNRPTATQKDIEYMVANGLAKDRQQAWEKLQQGSGDNSYSRAEDRIEALKDRADHLEKVVRGESATVSSEADITEARAELERLRQQIRQEENQTYDIRVPADEDPKLSRTEKQVRAEQGGAEEPRRRERGVRPGPAAEEGETDQSRQKNGQPSADDILNKYL
;
A
#
# COMPACT_ATOMS: atom_id res chain seq x y z
N MET A 1 100.86 12.15 19.56
CA MET A 1 99.62 12.36 20.32
C MET A 1 98.89 13.54 19.70
N ALA A 2 97.76 13.28 19.04
CA ALA A 2 96.85 14.31 18.51
C ALA A 2 95.42 13.81 18.79
N GLY A 3 94.61 14.67 19.41
CA GLY A 3 93.34 14.32 20.04
C GLY A 3 92.18 14.14 19.05
N LEU A 4 91.29 13.21 19.37
CA LEU A 4 90.01 12.98 18.72
C LEU A 4 89.04 14.14 19.02
N ASP A 5 88.57 14.80 17.96
CA ASP A 5 87.56 15.86 18.00
C ASP A 5 86.16 15.27 18.15
N THR A 6 85.58 15.35 19.35
CA THR A 6 84.21 14.91 19.67
C THR A 6 83.14 15.98 19.39
N ARG A 7 83.52 17.11 18.77
CA ARG A 7 82.61 18.24 18.50
C ARG A 7 81.72 18.09 17.26
N GLY A 8 82.02 17.14 16.36
CA GLY A 8 81.21 16.91 15.14
C GLY A 8 79.98 16.01 15.33
N LEU A 9 79.89 15.26 16.43
CA LEU A 9 78.79 14.31 16.68
C LEU A 9 77.59 14.93 17.41
N ALA A 10 77.76 16.08 18.07
CA ALA A 10 76.70 16.74 18.84
C ALA A 10 75.74 17.57 17.97
N ASP A 11 76.21 18.15 16.87
CA ASP A 11 75.40 19.05 16.02
C ASP A 11 74.40 18.30 15.12
N GLY A 12 74.72 17.06 14.71
CA GLY A 12 73.82 16.20 13.93
C GLY A 12 72.59 15.72 14.72
N PHE A 13 72.69 15.62 16.06
CA PHE A 13 71.58 15.22 16.91
C PHE A 13 70.56 16.35 17.13
N ALA A 14 71.01 17.61 17.26
CA ALA A 14 70.13 18.76 17.44
C ALA A 14 69.26 19.05 16.22
N GLN A 15 69.78 18.81 15.01
CA GLN A 15 69.03 19.02 13.76
C GLN A 15 67.92 17.97 13.55
N GLY A 16 68.13 16.73 14.00
CA GLY A 16 67.14 15.64 13.95
C GLY A 16 65.94 15.83 14.88
N PHE A 17 66.14 16.42 16.07
CA PHE A 17 65.03 16.70 17.01
C PHE A 17 64.07 17.77 16.50
N SER A 18 64.56 18.79 15.77
CA SER A 18 63.70 19.84 15.21
C SER A 18 62.77 19.35 14.09
N LEU A 19 63.16 18.27 13.40
CA LEU A 19 62.34 17.61 12.37
C LEU A 19 61.30 16.68 13.01
N MET A 20 61.69 15.93 14.05
CA MET A 20 60.76 15.07 14.79
C MET A 20 59.65 15.85 15.51
N ASP A 21 59.98 17.01 16.11
CA ASP A 21 59.00 17.85 16.82
C ASP A 21 57.99 18.50 15.85
N ARG A 22 58.39 18.81 14.60
CA ARG A 22 57.43 19.21 13.54
C ARG A 22 56.52 18.06 13.10
N TYR A 23 57.05 16.84 13.00
CA TYR A 23 56.26 15.68 12.58
C TYR A 23 55.23 15.29 13.65
N GLN A 24 55.61 15.29 14.94
CA GLN A 24 54.69 15.04 16.05
C GLN A 24 53.62 16.14 16.19
N ARG A 25 53.98 17.42 16.02
CA ARG A 25 52.98 18.50 16.03
C ARG A 25 52.04 18.46 14.82
N GLY A 26 52.53 18.00 13.65
CA GLY A 26 51.71 17.76 12.47
C GLY A 26 50.67 16.66 12.71
N GLN A 27 51.08 15.52 13.25
CA GLN A 27 50.18 14.42 13.60
C GLN A 27 49.13 14.84 14.65
N ALA A 28 49.55 15.49 15.74
CA ALA A 28 48.62 15.91 16.78
C ALA A 28 47.60 16.97 16.31
N GLN A 29 47.93 17.79 15.30
CA GLN A 29 46.96 18.70 14.68
C GLN A 29 45.98 17.97 13.76
N GLN A 30 46.46 16.98 13.02
CA GLN A 30 45.64 16.18 12.12
C GLN A 30 44.64 15.32 12.89
N GLU A 31 45.08 14.65 13.97
CA GLU A 31 44.20 13.89 14.87
C GLU A 31 43.10 14.76 15.50
N ARG A 32 43.40 16.01 15.87
CA ARG A 32 42.38 16.94 16.38
C ARG A 32 41.41 17.40 15.31
N ALA A 33 41.86 17.53 14.06
CA ALA A 33 41.00 17.86 12.94
C ALA A 33 40.04 16.69 12.63
N ASP A 34 40.57 15.46 12.61
CA ASP A 34 39.80 14.23 12.40
C ASP A 34 38.78 14.01 13.52
N GLN A 35 39.18 14.17 14.79
CA GLN A 35 38.24 14.10 15.93
C GLN A 35 37.12 15.14 15.85
N ARG A 36 37.41 16.35 15.34
CA ARG A 36 36.37 17.39 15.15
C ARG A 36 35.42 17.03 14.02
N MET A 37 35.92 16.42 12.95
CA MET A 37 35.10 15.93 11.84
C MET A 37 34.21 14.77 12.29
N ASP A 38 34.75 13.83 13.05
CA ASP A 38 33.99 12.68 13.56
C ASP A 38 32.90 13.13 14.55
N MET A 39 33.21 14.06 15.46
CA MET A 39 32.17 14.67 16.32
C MET A 39 31.10 15.43 15.53
N GLN A 40 31.45 16.08 14.41
CA GLN A 40 30.46 16.74 13.55
C GLN A 40 29.58 15.73 12.83
N ARG A 41 30.16 14.63 12.33
CA ARG A 41 29.40 13.52 11.71
C ARG A 41 28.44 12.89 12.72
N GLU A 42 28.92 12.57 13.91
CA GLU A 42 28.09 12.00 14.98
C GLU A 42 26.93 12.91 15.36
N ARG A 43 27.15 14.24 15.45
CA ARG A 43 26.07 15.21 15.70
C ARG A 43 25.04 15.24 14.57
N LEU A 44 25.47 15.19 13.32
CA LEU A 44 24.56 15.15 12.17
C LEU A 44 23.76 13.85 12.15
N ASP A 45 24.38 12.72 12.45
CA ASP A 45 23.71 11.43 12.52
C ASP A 45 22.71 11.37 13.69
N MET A 46 23.06 11.93 14.85
CA MET A 46 22.12 12.08 15.96
C MET A 46 20.92 12.97 15.57
N GLN A 47 21.16 14.09 14.89
CA GLN A 47 20.11 14.99 14.44
C GLN A 47 19.18 14.32 13.42
N ARG A 48 19.73 13.57 12.46
CA ARG A 48 18.96 12.77 11.49
C ARG A 48 18.10 11.73 12.19
N ASN A 49 18.69 10.97 13.12
CA ASN A 49 17.97 9.96 13.89
C ASN A 49 16.82 10.56 14.72
N GLN A 50 16.99 11.76 15.30
CA GLN A 50 15.92 12.46 16.00
C GLN A 50 14.82 12.93 15.06
N ALA A 51 15.18 13.52 13.91
CA ALA A 51 14.22 13.97 12.90
C ALA A 51 13.40 12.79 12.33
N ASP A 52 14.04 11.65 12.07
CA ASP A 52 13.37 10.45 11.56
C ASP A 52 12.40 9.86 12.59
N ARG A 53 12.77 9.84 13.89
CA ARG A 53 11.85 9.44 14.96
C ARG A 53 10.64 10.37 15.05
N GLN A 54 10.85 11.69 14.95
CA GLN A 54 9.77 12.68 14.97
C GLN A 54 8.84 12.52 13.76
N ARG A 55 9.39 12.34 12.55
CA ARG A 55 8.60 12.10 11.33
C ARG A 55 7.77 10.83 11.43
N LYS A 56 8.35 9.72 11.90
CA LYS A 56 7.63 8.46 12.12
C LYS A 56 6.53 8.61 13.17
N ALA A 57 6.77 9.36 14.24
CA ALA A 57 5.75 9.62 15.26
C ALA A 57 4.59 10.47 14.69
N ALA A 58 4.90 11.52 13.93
CA ALA A 58 3.90 12.36 13.28
C ALA A 58 3.05 11.55 12.27
N GLN A 59 3.69 10.73 11.43
CA GLN A 59 2.99 9.85 10.50
C GLN A 59 2.06 8.87 11.21
N ARG A 60 2.53 8.23 12.30
CA ARG A 60 1.66 7.34 13.10
C ARG A 60 0.46 8.07 13.70
N GLN A 61 0.64 9.31 14.12
CA GLN A 61 -0.44 10.11 14.69
C GLN A 61 -1.48 10.48 13.63
N GLU A 62 -1.03 10.86 12.43
CA GLU A 62 -1.88 11.11 11.27
C GLU A 62 -2.62 9.83 10.84
N ASP A 63 -1.93 8.70 10.75
CA ASP A 63 -2.53 7.40 10.44
C ASP A 63 -3.60 7.02 11.47
N LEU A 64 -3.36 7.25 12.76
CA LEU A 64 -4.35 6.99 13.81
C LEU A 64 -5.58 7.89 13.68
N GLN A 65 -5.41 9.17 13.36
CA GLN A 65 -6.54 10.08 13.11
C GLN A 65 -7.36 9.62 11.90
N ASN A 66 -6.68 9.24 10.82
CA ASN A 66 -7.33 8.73 9.61
C ASN A 66 -8.09 7.42 9.89
N VAL A 67 -7.52 6.52 10.69
CA VAL A 67 -8.23 5.32 11.15
C VAL A 67 -9.45 5.68 11.97
N GLN A 68 -9.33 6.55 12.97
CA GLN A 68 -10.45 6.96 13.83
C GLN A 68 -11.58 7.58 13.00
N PHE A 69 -11.24 8.46 12.05
CA PHE A 69 -12.19 9.04 11.12
C PHE A 69 -12.89 7.97 10.27
N THR A 70 -12.12 7.04 9.72
CA THR A 70 -12.65 5.93 8.91
C THR A 70 -13.59 5.03 9.71
N LEU A 71 -13.21 4.65 10.94
CA LEU A 71 -14.06 3.86 11.84
C LEU A 71 -15.32 4.63 12.22
N GLY A 72 -15.24 5.94 12.44
CA GLY A 72 -16.39 6.81 12.69
C GLY A 72 -17.37 6.86 11.51
N LYS A 73 -16.86 6.87 10.27
CA LYS A 73 -17.69 6.77 9.06
C LYS A 73 -18.43 5.43 8.98
N ILE A 74 -17.72 4.33 9.22
CA ILE A 74 -18.32 2.99 9.24
C ILE A 74 -19.40 2.91 10.34
N ALA A 75 -19.13 3.47 11.52
CA ALA A 75 -20.07 3.50 12.64
C ALA A 75 -21.33 4.32 12.33
N SER A 76 -21.21 5.29 11.43
CA SER A 76 -22.32 6.10 10.92
C SER A 76 -23.04 5.44 9.72
N GLY A 77 -22.59 4.27 9.27
CA GLY A 77 -23.11 3.59 8.07
C GLY A 77 -22.77 4.29 6.75
N MET A 78 -21.75 5.15 6.73
CA MET A 78 -21.32 5.85 5.51
C MET A 78 -20.35 4.99 4.69
N ASP A 79 -20.36 5.19 3.37
CA ASP A 79 -19.39 4.58 2.47
C ASP A 79 -17.96 5.05 2.75
N VAL A 80 -17.02 4.12 2.60
CA VAL A 80 -15.59 4.30 2.84
C VAL A 80 -14.89 4.38 1.49
N SER A 81 -14.00 5.36 1.31
CA SER A 81 -13.24 5.51 0.07
C SER A 81 -12.10 4.49 -0.03
N ASP A 82 -11.53 4.32 -1.22
CA ASP A 82 -10.39 3.42 -1.42
C ASP A 82 -9.17 3.83 -0.59
N GLU A 83 -8.92 5.13 -0.44
CA GLU A 83 -7.83 5.65 0.41
C GLU A 83 -8.02 5.28 1.89
N GLU A 84 -9.27 5.36 2.37
CA GLU A 84 -9.64 4.98 3.74
C GLU A 84 -9.55 3.45 3.95
N LEU A 85 -9.91 2.67 2.92
CA LEU A 85 -9.68 1.22 2.93
C LEU A 85 -8.18 0.90 3.00
N GLU A 86 -7.32 1.59 2.26
CA GLU A 86 -5.87 1.41 2.35
C GLU A 86 -5.31 1.78 3.74
N VAL A 87 -5.87 2.79 4.40
CA VAL A 87 -5.55 3.10 5.80
C VAL A 87 -5.90 1.92 6.72
N LEU A 88 -7.07 1.30 6.55
CA LEU A 88 -7.46 0.12 7.32
C LEU A 88 -6.66 -1.13 6.96
N LYS A 89 -6.26 -1.32 5.70
CA LYS A 89 -5.38 -2.42 5.27
C LYS A 89 -4.02 -2.35 5.97
N ARG A 90 -3.46 -1.15 6.10
CA ARG A 90 -2.22 -0.91 6.84
C ARG A 90 -2.36 -1.10 8.36
N ASN A 91 -3.60 -1.12 8.88
CA ASN A 91 -3.90 -1.23 10.30
C ASN A 91 -4.82 -2.42 10.62
N PRO A 92 -4.36 -3.67 10.41
CA PRO A 92 -5.17 -4.89 10.59
C PRO A 92 -5.68 -5.11 12.03
N LYS A 93 -5.06 -4.45 13.02
CA LYS A 93 -5.48 -4.53 14.43
C LYS A 93 -6.90 -4.06 14.70
N PHE A 94 -7.51 -3.30 13.79
CA PHE A 94 -8.90 -2.84 13.92
C PHE A 94 -9.91 -3.73 13.20
N TRP A 95 -9.45 -4.69 12.38
CA TRP A 95 -10.36 -5.57 11.64
C TRP A 95 -11.27 -6.41 12.55
N PRO A 96 -10.82 -6.90 13.72
CA PRO A 96 -11.73 -7.59 14.64
C PRO A 96 -12.92 -6.71 15.07
N ALA A 97 -12.76 -5.39 15.16
CA ALA A 97 -13.88 -4.49 15.49
C ALA A 97 -15.00 -4.55 14.45
N LEU A 98 -14.66 -4.84 13.19
CA LEU A 98 -15.60 -4.89 12.08
C LEU A 98 -16.34 -6.24 11.99
N ASP A 99 -15.79 -7.28 12.63
CA ASP A 99 -16.35 -8.63 12.57
C ASP A 99 -17.42 -8.85 13.67
N PRO A 100 -18.67 -9.21 13.32
CA PRO A 100 -19.68 -9.56 14.30
C PRO A 100 -19.29 -10.74 15.22
N ALA A 101 -18.48 -11.68 14.73
CA ALA A 101 -18.01 -12.80 15.54
C ALA A 101 -17.08 -12.36 16.67
N THR A 102 -16.60 -11.11 16.67
CA THR A 102 -15.76 -10.58 17.75
C THR A 102 -16.53 -10.36 19.05
N ASP A 103 -17.86 -10.29 19.02
CA ASP A 103 -18.66 -10.08 20.23
C ASP A 103 -18.49 -11.22 21.24
N SER A 104 -18.48 -12.49 20.78
CA SER A 104 -18.22 -13.63 21.67
C SER A 104 -16.77 -13.64 22.17
N SER A 105 -15.82 -13.31 21.29
CA SER A 105 -14.40 -13.22 21.67
C SER A 105 -14.14 -12.15 22.73
N LEU A 106 -14.83 -11.01 22.67
CA LEU A 106 -14.74 -9.97 23.69
C LEU A 106 -15.31 -10.41 25.02
N GLN A 107 -16.45 -11.10 25.02
CA GLN A 107 -17.05 -11.65 26.25
C GLN A 107 -16.11 -12.67 26.89
N GLN A 108 -15.54 -13.56 26.08
CA GLN A 108 -14.58 -14.55 26.57
C GLN A 108 -13.31 -13.89 27.12
N ALA A 109 -12.74 -12.91 26.41
CA ALA A 109 -11.56 -12.20 26.87
C ALA A 109 -11.82 -11.37 28.14
N GLU A 110 -13.02 -10.80 28.30
CA GLU A 110 -13.43 -10.12 29.52
C GLU A 110 -13.52 -11.10 30.69
N ALA A 111 -14.09 -12.29 30.47
CA ALA A 111 -14.17 -13.34 31.48
C ALA A 111 -12.79 -13.92 31.86
N VAL A 112 -11.84 -14.00 30.94
CA VAL A 112 -10.46 -14.45 31.26
C VAL A 112 -9.72 -13.44 32.15
N VAL A 113 -10.00 -12.16 31.96
CA VAL A 113 -9.35 -11.06 32.69
C VAL A 113 -9.98 -10.82 34.05
N ASP A 114 -11.27 -11.16 34.22
CA ASP A 114 -11.99 -10.99 35.47
C ASP A 114 -11.49 -11.99 36.52
N PRO A 115 -10.88 -11.53 37.64
CA PRO A 115 -10.39 -12.42 38.68
C PRO A 115 -11.50 -13.18 39.42
N GLU A 116 -12.76 -12.74 39.32
CA GLU A 116 -13.91 -13.43 39.91
C GLU A 116 -14.46 -14.53 39.00
N ALA A 117 -14.12 -14.52 37.71
CA ALA A 117 -14.54 -15.53 36.76
C ALA A 117 -13.66 -16.80 36.87
N SER A 118 -14.28 -17.96 36.63
CA SER A 118 -13.62 -19.27 36.71
C SER A 118 -13.14 -19.78 35.35
N VAL A 119 -12.98 -18.89 34.38
CA VAL A 119 -12.58 -19.23 33.01
C VAL A 119 -11.07 -19.48 32.97
N ASP A 120 -10.67 -20.63 32.41
CA ASP A 120 -9.26 -20.97 32.24
C ASP A 120 -8.70 -20.25 31.03
N ALA A 121 -7.71 -19.40 31.22
CA ALA A 121 -7.12 -18.63 30.13
C ALA A 121 -6.46 -19.49 29.03
N ASN A 122 -6.16 -20.77 29.33
CA ASN A 122 -5.62 -21.75 28.40
C ASN A 122 -6.68 -22.66 27.76
N ASP A 123 -7.97 -22.43 28.02
CA ASP A 123 -9.01 -23.18 27.34
C ASP A 123 -9.07 -22.83 25.83
N PRO A 124 -9.49 -23.76 24.95
CA PRO A 124 -9.49 -23.53 23.51
C PRO A 124 -10.31 -22.31 23.04
N GLU A 125 -11.40 -21.96 23.74
CA GLU A 125 -12.26 -20.82 23.40
C GLU A 125 -11.58 -19.50 23.78
N SER A 126 -10.94 -19.44 24.96
CA SER A 126 -10.11 -18.32 25.41
C SER A 126 -8.94 -18.06 24.46
N LEU A 127 -8.22 -19.11 24.06
CA LEU A 127 -7.10 -19.00 23.11
C LEU A 127 -7.57 -18.57 21.72
N ALA A 128 -8.73 -19.07 21.25
CA ALA A 128 -9.32 -18.62 19.99
C ALA A 128 -9.70 -17.13 20.03
N ALA A 129 -10.32 -16.68 21.13
CA ALA A 129 -10.67 -15.29 21.35
C ALA A 129 -9.44 -14.38 21.37
N LEU A 130 -8.37 -14.79 22.06
CA LEU A 130 -7.09 -14.07 22.07
C LEU A 130 -6.48 -13.98 20.66
N ASN A 131 -6.48 -15.08 19.90
CA ASN A 131 -5.97 -15.08 18.53
C ASN A 131 -6.79 -14.17 17.60
N GLN A 132 -8.10 -14.09 17.79
CA GLN A 132 -8.96 -13.18 17.03
C GLN A 132 -8.68 -11.70 17.37
N LEU A 133 -8.54 -11.37 18.66
CA LEU A 133 -8.37 -9.98 19.12
C LEU A 133 -6.95 -9.45 18.94
N PHE A 134 -5.95 -10.30 19.13
CA PHE A 134 -4.54 -9.91 19.18
C PHE A 134 -3.71 -10.50 18.03
N GLY A 135 -4.31 -11.31 17.15
CA GLY A 135 -3.59 -12.03 16.09
C GLY A 135 -2.73 -11.12 15.20
N SER A 136 -3.19 -9.91 14.88
CA SER A 136 -2.42 -8.93 14.12
C SER A 136 -1.18 -8.40 14.85
N GLU A 137 -1.21 -8.36 16.19
CA GLU A 137 -0.05 -8.00 16.99
C GLU A 137 0.90 -9.20 17.11
N ILE A 138 0.36 -10.38 17.37
CA ILE A 138 1.15 -11.60 17.48
C ILE A 138 1.90 -11.90 16.17
N ASN A 139 1.25 -11.71 15.03
CA ASN A 139 1.81 -11.96 13.69
C ASN A 139 2.78 -10.88 13.18
N LYS A 140 3.25 -9.95 14.00
CA LYS A 140 4.30 -9.02 13.57
C LYS A 140 5.69 -9.66 13.63
N GLY A 141 6.59 -9.15 12.80
CA GLY A 141 7.98 -9.59 12.74
C GLY A 141 8.19 -10.82 11.84
N PRO A 142 9.44 -11.29 11.71
CA PRO A 142 9.78 -12.47 10.91
C PRO A 142 9.25 -13.75 11.56
N GLY A 143 9.29 -14.87 10.83
CA GLY A 143 9.02 -16.19 11.41
C GLY A 143 7.71 -16.85 11.00
N GLY A 144 7.05 -16.39 9.94
CA GLY A 144 5.82 -17.01 9.44
C GLY A 144 4.58 -16.71 10.30
N GLU A 145 3.56 -17.56 10.15
CA GLU A 145 2.27 -17.41 10.84
C GLU A 145 2.37 -17.89 12.29
N LYS A 146 1.84 -17.10 13.22
CA LYS A 146 1.94 -17.30 14.66
C LYS A 146 0.54 -17.27 15.26
N ARG A 147 0.29 -18.19 16.18
CA ARG A 147 -0.93 -18.21 16.99
C ARG A 147 -0.61 -18.55 18.44
N VAL A 148 -1.31 -17.94 19.37
CA VAL A 148 -1.22 -18.24 20.80
C VAL A 148 -1.81 -19.63 21.04
N VAL A 149 -1.04 -20.50 21.67
CA VAL A 149 -1.46 -21.84 22.11
C VAL A 149 -1.40 -22.00 23.62
N GLY A 150 -0.84 -21.03 24.33
CA GLY A 150 -0.82 -21.01 25.78
C GLY A 150 -0.52 -19.63 26.32
N MET A 151 -0.90 -19.41 27.57
CA MET A 151 -0.61 -18.23 28.36
C MET A 151 -0.13 -18.65 29.74
N VAL A 152 1.04 -18.13 30.11
CA VAL A 152 1.71 -18.44 31.38
C VAL A 152 1.81 -17.16 32.20
N PRO A 153 1.33 -17.14 33.45
CA PRO A 153 1.52 -15.99 34.34
C PRO A 153 3.01 -15.65 34.49
N GLY A 154 3.33 -14.36 34.42
CA GLY A 154 4.66 -13.84 34.68
C GLY A 154 5.07 -13.98 36.16
N PRO A 155 6.37 -13.89 36.46
CA PRO A 155 6.88 -14.02 37.83
C PRO A 155 6.43 -12.87 38.75
N ASP A 156 6.02 -11.75 38.18
CA ASP A 156 5.48 -10.58 38.87
C ASP A 156 3.99 -10.73 39.24
N GLY A 157 3.28 -11.69 38.63
CA GLY A 157 1.83 -11.87 38.80
C GLY A 157 0.97 -10.80 38.11
N GLU A 158 1.58 -9.79 37.48
CA GLU A 158 0.91 -8.68 36.79
C GLU A 158 1.07 -8.74 35.27
N SER A 159 1.95 -9.62 34.78
CA SER A 159 2.19 -9.85 33.36
C SER A 159 1.89 -11.29 32.96
N VAL A 160 1.80 -11.52 31.65
CA VAL A 160 1.65 -12.84 31.06
C VAL A 160 2.66 -13.04 29.93
N THR A 161 3.18 -14.25 29.82
CA THR A 161 3.97 -14.71 28.68
C THR A 161 3.06 -15.53 27.77
N LEU A 162 3.11 -15.26 26.47
CA LEU A 162 2.35 -16.02 25.48
C LEU A 162 3.23 -17.11 24.86
N GLU A 163 2.74 -18.35 24.87
CA GLU A 163 3.31 -19.44 24.09
C GLU A 163 2.67 -19.42 22.70
N LEU A 164 3.51 -19.40 21.67
CA LEU A 164 3.10 -19.32 20.28
C LEU A 164 3.38 -20.64 19.58
N GLU A 165 2.42 -21.16 18.82
CA GLU A 165 2.71 -22.10 17.75
C GLU A 165 3.04 -21.29 16.49
N VAL A 166 4.24 -21.53 15.97
CA VAL A 166 4.80 -20.83 14.82
C VAL A 166 4.86 -21.81 13.65
N MET A 167 4.27 -21.43 12.52
CA MET A 167 4.44 -22.11 11.25
C MET A 167 5.64 -21.49 10.52
N GLY A 168 6.79 -22.16 10.60
CA GLY A 168 8.00 -21.74 9.93
C GLY A 168 7.87 -21.71 8.41
N GLU A 169 8.81 -21.04 7.74
CA GLU A 169 8.87 -20.97 6.27
C GLU A 169 9.05 -22.35 5.62
N ASP A 170 9.58 -23.33 6.37
CA ASP A 170 9.70 -24.72 5.94
C ASP A 170 8.39 -25.52 6.10
N GLY A 171 7.30 -24.86 6.52
CA GLY A 171 5.99 -25.45 6.77
C GLY A 171 5.92 -26.27 8.07
N LYS A 172 7.00 -26.36 8.85
CA LYS A 172 6.97 -27.07 10.12
C LYS A 172 6.40 -26.20 11.22
N ARG A 173 5.67 -26.84 12.12
CA ARG A 173 5.12 -26.21 13.32
C ARG A 173 6.04 -26.47 14.50
N TYR A 174 6.29 -25.45 15.29
CA TYR A 174 6.99 -25.57 16.56
C TYR A 174 6.43 -24.54 17.55
N ASN A 175 6.55 -24.85 18.84
CA ASN A 175 6.16 -23.93 19.89
C ASN A 175 7.35 -23.08 20.31
N ALA A 176 7.13 -21.79 20.51
CA ALA A 176 8.12 -20.85 21.01
C ALA A 176 7.44 -19.80 21.90
N PRO A 177 8.10 -19.33 22.96
CA PRO A 177 7.60 -18.17 23.70
C PRO A 177 7.62 -16.92 22.81
N MET A 178 6.68 -16.00 23.04
CA MET A 178 6.72 -14.70 22.40
C MET A 178 7.90 -13.88 22.96
N THR A 179 8.69 -13.27 22.08
CA THR A 179 9.87 -12.47 22.45
C THR A 179 9.71 -11.00 22.05
N GLU A 180 10.54 -10.11 22.61
CA GLU A 180 10.47 -8.67 22.33
C GLU A 180 10.75 -8.34 20.85
N GLY A 181 11.72 -9.01 20.24
CA GLY A 181 12.03 -8.92 18.81
C GLY A 181 10.99 -9.60 17.92
N ARG A 182 10.05 -10.35 18.50
CA ARG A 182 9.04 -11.17 17.81
C ARG A 182 9.65 -12.18 16.83
N ALA A 183 10.93 -12.50 16.96
CA ALA A 183 11.59 -13.48 16.12
C ALA A 183 11.50 -14.86 16.79
N PRO A 184 11.12 -15.91 16.06
CA PRO A 184 11.14 -17.23 16.64
C PRO A 184 12.59 -17.72 16.79
N GLY A 185 13.00 -18.01 18.03
CA GLY A 185 14.21 -18.80 18.26
C GLY A 185 15.54 -18.07 18.17
N GLY A 186 15.58 -16.77 18.49
CA GLY A 186 16.86 -16.13 18.83
C GLY A 186 17.20 -16.43 20.30
N ASP A 187 18.28 -17.18 20.56
CA ASP A 187 18.76 -17.47 21.93
C ASP A 187 19.09 -16.19 22.73
N GLU A 188 19.24 -15.06 22.05
CA GLU A 188 19.53 -13.75 22.64
C GLU A 188 18.29 -12.86 22.84
N ASP A 189 17.10 -13.28 22.37
CA ASP A 189 15.89 -12.48 22.47
C ASP A 189 15.16 -12.75 23.80
N THR A 190 14.72 -11.67 24.45
CA THR A 190 14.09 -11.75 25.76
C THR A 190 12.62 -12.12 25.61
N VAL A 191 12.14 -13.04 26.45
CA VAL A 191 10.73 -13.41 26.52
C VAL A 191 9.89 -12.18 26.87
N MET A 192 8.93 -11.86 26.01
CA MET A 192 8.08 -10.69 26.15
C MET A 192 7.02 -10.95 27.22
N GLN A 193 7.10 -10.15 28.29
CA GLN A 193 6.06 -10.08 29.30
C GLN A 193 5.03 -9.02 28.89
N VAL A 194 3.79 -9.45 28.67
CA VAL A 194 2.68 -8.55 28.34
C VAL A 194 1.95 -8.19 29.64
N PRO A 195 1.91 -6.92 30.04
CA PRO A 195 1.13 -6.52 31.20
C PRO A 195 -0.34 -6.88 31.02
N VAL A 196 -0.96 -7.52 32.03
CA VAL A 196 -2.38 -7.88 31.98
C VAL A 196 -3.24 -6.63 31.74
N GLU A 197 -2.90 -5.52 32.38
CA GLU A 197 -3.59 -4.23 32.21
C GLU A 197 -3.65 -3.78 30.74
N ARG A 198 -2.60 -4.06 29.95
CA ARG A 198 -2.58 -3.73 28.52
C ARG A 198 -3.58 -4.57 27.73
N LEU A 199 -3.71 -5.87 28.04
CA LEU A 199 -4.73 -6.74 27.44
C LEU A 199 -6.12 -6.24 27.79
N VAL A 200 -6.37 -5.87 29.05
CA VAL A 200 -7.64 -5.30 29.51
C VAL A 200 -7.98 -4.02 28.74
N GLN A 201 -7.02 -3.10 28.62
CA GLN A 201 -7.21 -1.82 27.94
C GLN A 201 -7.56 -2.03 26.46
N GLN A 202 -6.87 -2.95 25.78
CA GLN A 202 -7.12 -3.26 24.38
C GLN A 202 -8.51 -3.91 24.19
N THR A 203 -8.89 -4.85 25.05
CA THR A 203 -10.23 -5.47 25.04
C THR A 203 -11.33 -4.43 25.25
N LYS A 204 -11.16 -3.51 26.20
CA LYS A 204 -12.12 -2.40 26.45
C LYS A 204 -12.19 -1.40 25.29
N GLY A 205 -11.05 -1.08 24.67
CA GLY A 205 -11.01 -0.25 23.47
C GLY A 205 -11.78 -0.89 22.31
N MET A 206 -11.56 -2.19 22.09
CA MET A 206 -12.28 -2.96 21.07
C MET A 206 -13.77 -3.07 21.37
N GLN A 207 -14.17 -3.28 22.63
CA GLN A 207 -15.57 -3.27 23.05
C GLN A 207 -16.24 -1.92 22.79
N THR A 208 -15.52 -0.81 22.97
CA THR A 208 -16.00 0.54 22.66
C THR A 208 -16.24 0.71 21.16
N LEU A 209 -15.31 0.25 20.32
CA LEU A 209 -15.48 0.25 18.86
C LEU A 209 -16.66 -0.63 18.44
N ARG A 210 -16.78 -1.85 18.99
CA ARG A 210 -17.92 -2.75 18.72
C ARG A 210 -19.26 -2.11 19.08
N LYS A 211 -19.34 -1.43 20.23
CA LYS A 211 -20.54 -0.68 20.62
C LYS A 211 -20.91 0.40 19.60
N ALA A 212 -19.93 1.10 19.01
CA ALA A 212 -20.18 2.06 17.95
C ALA A 212 -20.76 1.41 16.68
N PHE A 213 -20.42 0.15 16.41
CA PHE A 213 -20.94 -0.62 15.27
C PHE A 213 -22.22 -1.39 15.55
N GLN A 214 -22.92 -1.17 16.68
CA GLN A 214 -24.12 -1.96 17.01
C GLN A 214 -25.36 -1.61 16.18
N THR A 215 -25.38 -0.46 15.49
CA THR A 215 -26.53 -0.09 14.66
C THR A 215 -26.60 -1.00 13.43
N PRO A 216 -27.80 -1.39 12.94
CA PRO A 216 -27.92 -2.27 11.78
C PRO A 216 -27.18 -1.76 10.54
N GLN A 217 -27.20 -0.44 10.32
CA GLN A 217 -26.50 0.23 9.22
C GLN A 217 -24.99 0.12 9.38
N ALA A 218 -24.46 0.36 10.58
CA ALA A 218 -23.04 0.21 10.86
C ALA A 218 -22.56 -1.24 10.74
N GLN A 219 -23.36 -2.23 11.16
CA GLN A 219 -23.03 -3.65 11.01
C GLN A 219 -22.95 -4.08 9.54
N GLN A 220 -23.90 -3.64 8.71
CA GLN A 220 -23.86 -3.89 7.27
C GLN A 220 -22.63 -3.26 6.64
N GLN A 221 -22.32 -2.01 7.00
CA GLN A 221 -21.16 -1.32 6.46
C GLN A 221 -19.83 -1.94 6.94
N ALA A 222 -19.73 -2.30 8.22
CA ALA A 222 -18.56 -2.95 8.79
C ALA A 222 -18.30 -4.31 8.13
N SER A 223 -19.34 -5.12 7.90
CA SER A 223 -19.19 -6.41 7.21
C SER A 223 -18.81 -6.25 5.74
N LYS A 224 -19.40 -5.27 5.02
CA LYS A 224 -18.98 -4.88 3.67
C LYS A 224 -17.50 -4.53 3.63
N VAL A 225 -17.05 -3.61 4.49
CA VAL A 225 -15.64 -3.18 4.57
C VAL A 225 -14.73 -4.36 4.93
N LEU A 226 -15.10 -5.19 5.90
CA LEU A 226 -14.30 -6.35 6.28
C LEU A 226 -14.12 -7.35 5.13
N ASN A 227 -15.16 -7.57 4.32
CA ASN A 227 -15.06 -8.43 3.14
C ASN A 227 -14.06 -7.86 2.12
N LEU A 228 -14.12 -6.54 1.87
CA LEU A 228 -13.15 -5.85 0.99
C LEU A 228 -11.71 -5.96 1.53
N LEU A 229 -11.52 -5.83 2.84
CA LEU A 229 -10.21 -5.92 3.49
C LEU A 229 -9.59 -7.31 3.43
N ARG A 230 -10.41 -8.37 3.53
CA ARG A 230 -9.97 -9.76 3.43
C ARG A 230 -9.63 -10.20 2.01
N GLY A 231 -9.73 -9.30 1.03
CA GLY A 231 -9.59 -9.65 -0.38
C GLY A 231 -10.71 -10.58 -0.84
N GLY A 232 -11.84 -10.63 -0.11
CA GLY A 232 -13.06 -11.18 -0.67
C GLY A 232 -13.38 -10.31 -1.87
N GLU A 233 -13.30 -10.91 -3.07
CA GLU A 233 -13.55 -10.22 -4.32
C GLU A 233 -14.83 -9.41 -4.15
N SER A 234 -14.71 -8.08 -4.20
CA SER A 234 -15.80 -7.09 -4.11
C SER A 234 -16.87 -7.31 -5.17
N GLU A 235 -16.62 -8.22 -6.09
CA GLU A 235 -17.46 -8.57 -7.19
C GLU A 235 -18.39 -9.72 -6.78
N SER A 236 -19.32 -9.41 -5.87
CA SER A 236 -20.56 -10.17 -5.83
C SER A 236 -21.31 -9.86 -7.12
N TRP A 237 -21.15 -10.75 -8.10
CA TRP A 237 -21.91 -10.75 -9.34
C TRP A 237 -23.24 -11.46 -9.09
N GLU A 238 -24.35 -10.71 -9.08
CA GLU A 238 -25.69 -11.27 -9.05
C GLU A 238 -26.19 -11.57 -10.47
N LEU A 239 -26.83 -12.73 -10.65
CA LEU A 239 -27.43 -13.11 -11.91
C LEU A 239 -28.81 -12.46 -12.04
N GLU A 240 -28.95 -11.46 -12.91
CA GLU A 240 -30.23 -10.78 -13.18
C GLU A 240 -30.68 -11.05 -14.62
N GLU A 241 -31.99 -11.26 -14.85
CA GLU A 241 -32.54 -11.41 -16.20
C GLU A 241 -32.81 -10.03 -16.80
N HIS A 242 -31.94 -9.57 -17.71
CA HIS A 242 -32.07 -8.29 -18.38
C HIS A 242 -32.97 -8.40 -19.63
N PRO A 243 -33.98 -7.53 -19.80
CA PRO A 243 -35.02 -7.69 -20.83
C PRO A 243 -34.52 -7.69 -22.28
N ARG A 244 -33.28 -7.24 -22.54
CA ARG A 244 -32.65 -7.25 -23.88
C ARG A 244 -31.44 -8.17 -24.02
N LEU A 245 -30.76 -8.48 -22.92
CA LEU A 245 -29.45 -9.17 -22.96
C LEU A 245 -29.54 -10.61 -22.44
N GLY A 246 -30.70 -11.04 -21.94
CA GLY A 246 -30.84 -12.32 -21.27
C GLY A 246 -30.21 -12.29 -19.89
N TRP A 247 -29.65 -13.40 -19.44
CA TRP A 247 -28.94 -13.47 -18.16
C TRP A 247 -27.67 -12.62 -18.19
N VAL A 248 -27.61 -11.64 -17.29
CA VAL A 248 -26.44 -10.82 -17.06
C VAL A 248 -25.96 -11.02 -15.63
N GLN A 249 -24.65 -10.96 -15.46
CA GLN A 249 -24.04 -10.80 -14.14
C GLN A 249 -23.95 -9.30 -13.88
N ARG A 250 -24.65 -8.84 -12.85
CA ARG A 250 -24.58 -7.47 -12.37
C ARG A 250 -23.70 -7.44 -11.14
N ASN A 251 -22.59 -6.72 -11.19
CA ASN A 251 -21.79 -6.47 -10.01
C ASN A 251 -22.63 -5.61 -9.05
N THR A 252 -23.00 -6.16 -7.90
CA THR A 252 -23.89 -5.48 -6.94
C THR A 252 -23.26 -4.23 -6.35
N THR A 253 -21.93 -4.12 -6.41
CA THR A 253 -21.17 -3.01 -5.86
C THR A 253 -20.98 -1.90 -6.90
N THR A 254 -20.52 -2.23 -8.11
CA THR A 254 -20.20 -1.22 -9.14
C THR A 254 -21.38 -0.91 -10.06
N GLY A 255 -22.39 -1.78 -10.11
CA GLY A 255 -23.47 -1.72 -11.09
C GLY A 255 -23.04 -2.10 -12.52
N GLU A 256 -21.79 -2.54 -12.71
CA GLU A 256 -21.31 -3.06 -13.99
C GLU A 256 -22.13 -4.28 -14.39
N ILE A 257 -22.56 -4.32 -15.65
CA ILE A 257 -23.34 -5.41 -16.22
C ILE A 257 -22.44 -6.15 -17.20
N GLN A 258 -22.11 -7.39 -16.88
CA GLN A 258 -21.44 -8.29 -17.80
C GLN A 258 -22.44 -9.28 -18.37
N PRO A 259 -22.55 -9.40 -19.72
CA PRO A 259 -23.33 -10.48 -20.29
C PRO A 259 -22.69 -11.80 -19.88
N VAL A 260 -23.48 -12.69 -19.28
CA VAL A 260 -23.01 -14.05 -19.01
C VAL A 260 -22.76 -14.68 -20.36
N LYS A 261 -21.49 -14.92 -20.70
CA LYS A 261 -21.14 -15.60 -21.96
C LYS A 261 -22.01 -16.85 -22.06
N PRO A 262 -22.85 -16.99 -23.10
CA PRO A 262 -23.62 -18.22 -23.29
C PRO A 262 -22.61 -19.35 -23.46
N GLY A 263 -22.50 -20.23 -22.46
CA GLY A 263 -21.52 -21.32 -22.41
C GLY A 263 -20.97 -21.72 -21.04
N ALA A 264 -21.41 -21.09 -19.94
CA ALA A 264 -21.05 -21.49 -18.58
C ALA A 264 -22.32 -21.86 -17.79
N GLY A 265 -22.86 -23.08 -18.01
CA GLY A 265 -23.85 -23.68 -17.12
C GLY A 265 -25.32 -23.35 -17.38
N SER A 266 -25.67 -22.86 -18.57
CA SER A 266 -27.08 -22.78 -18.97
C SER A 266 -27.68 -24.18 -19.11
N ALA A 267 -28.86 -24.41 -18.53
CA ALA A 267 -29.64 -25.65 -18.67
C ALA A 267 -30.09 -25.97 -20.12
N TYR A 268 -29.74 -25.10 -21.08
CA TYR A 268 -29.89 -25.30 -22.52
C TYR A 268 -28.59 -25.67 -23.24
N GLU A 269 -27.48 -25.94 -22.53
CA GLU A 269 -26.34 -26.67 -23.13
C GLU A 269 -26.71 -28.14 -23.31
N ASP A 270 -27.44 -28.33 -24.40
CA ASP A 270 -27.55 -29.58 -25.11
C ASP A 270 -26.13 -30.12 -25.40
N ARG A 271 -25.92 -31.33 -24.91
CA ARG A 271 -24.86 -32.29 -25.21
C ARG A 271 -24.06 -31.98 -26.49
N GLY A 272 -22.76 -31.67 -26.34
CA GLY A 272 -21.75 -32.24 -27.23
C GLY A 272 -20.90 -31.31 -28.11
N THR A 273 -20.48 -30.13 -27.66
CA THR A 273 -19.44 -29.38 -28.40
C THR A 273 -18.04 -29.55 -27.80
N ASN A 274 -17.16 -30.06 -28.67
CA ASN A 274 -15.80 -30.50 -28.42
C ASN A 274 -14.89 -29.42 -27.80
N TYR A 275 -14.23 -29.78 -26.70
CA TYR A 275 -13.14 -29.04 -26.04
C TYR A 275 -11.94 -28.75 -26.98
N TRP A 276 -11.90 -29.38 -28.15
CA TRP A 276 -10.85 -29.27 -29.18
C TRP A 276 -10.87 -27.98 -30.01
N ASN A 277 -11.90 -27.13 -29.90
CA ASN A 277 -12.04 -25.92 -30.72
C ASN A 277 -11.70 -24.60 -29.99
N ARG A 278 -11.06 -24.66 -28.82
CA ARG A 278 -10.52 -23.44 -28.19
C ARG A 278 -9.29 -22.95 -28.95
N PRO A 279 -9.23 -21.67 -29.38
CA PRO A 279 -8.07 -21.17 -30.09
C PRO A 279 -6.81 -21.28 -29.24
N THR A 280 -5.77 -21.92 -29.77
CA THR A 280 -4.47 -22.02 -29.08
C THR A 280 -3.81 -20.64 -29.00
N ALA A 281 -2.87 -20.43 -28.07
CA ALA A 281 -2.14 -19.17 -27.94
C ALA A 281 -1.55 -18.71 -29.29
N THR A 282 -0.96 -19.65 -30.03
CA THR A 282 -0.42 -19.39 -31.37
C THR A 282 -1.48 -18.96 -32.39
N GLN A 283 -2.72 -19.45 -32.28
CA GLN A 283 -3.81 -18.98 -33.15
C GLN A 283 -4.21 -17.54 -32.84
N LYS A 284 -4.14 -17.12 -31.58
CA LYS A 284 -4.39 -15.72 -31.21
C LYS A 284 -3.30 -14.79 -31.75
N ASP A 285 -2.04 -15.22 -31.72
CA ASP A 285 -0.91 -14.44 -32.25
C ASP A 285 -1.00 -14.29 -33.76
N ILE A 286 -1.35 -15.37 -34.47
CA ILE A 286 -1.65 -15.33 -35.89
C ILE A 286 -2.78 -14.34 -36.19
N GLU A 287 -3.86 -14.38 -35.41
CA GLU A 287 -5.00 -13.47 -35.59
C GLU A 287 -4.61 -12.01 -35.32
N TYR A 288 -3.77 -11.75 -34.31
CA TYR A 288 -3.24 -10.43 -34.02
C TYR A 288 -2.37 -9.89 -35.16
N MET A 289 -1.47 -10.71 -35.71
CA MET A 289 -0.60 -10.31 -36.82
C MET A 289 -1.41 -9.94 -38.07
N VAL A 290 -2.47 -10.70 -38.37
CA VAL A 290 -3.33 -10.40 -39.51
C VAL A 290 -4.18 -9.15 -39.26
N ALA A 291 -4.77 -9.02 -38.07
CA ALA A 291 -5.65 -7.90 -37.73
C ALA A 291 -4.94 -6.53 -37.76
N ASN A 292 -3.65 -6.51 -37.44
CA ASN A 292 -2.84 -5.30 -37.44
C ASN A 292 -2.05 -5.08 -38.75
N GLY A 293 -2.27 -5.91 -39.78
CA GLY A 293 -1.56 -5.82 -41.05
C GLY A 293 -0.09 -6.21 -40.99
N LEU A 294 0.35 -6.89 -39.91
CA LEU A 294 1.72 -7.41 -39.74
C LEU A 294 1.95 -8.64 -40.62
N ALA A 295 0.88 -9.35 -40.99
CA ALA A 295 0.86 -10.39 -42.00
C ALA A 295 -0.36 -10.21 -42.91
N LYS A 296 -0.20 -10.47 -44.20
CA LYS A 296 -1.29 -10.39 -45.19
C LYS A 296 -2.37 -11.44 -44.92
N ASP A 297 -1.98 -12.59 -44.41
CA ASP A 297 -2.87 -13.70 -44.09
C ASP A 297 -2.28 -14.57 -42.96
N ARG A 298 -3.10 -15.52 -42.50
CA ARG A 298 -2.76 -16.42 -41.37
C ARG A 298 -1.56 -17.31 -41.67
N GLN A 299 -1.33 -17.64 -42.94
CA GLN A 299 -0.23 -18.50 -43.35
C GLN A 299 1.09 -17.75 -43.28
N GLN A 300 1.13 -16.51 -43.75
CA GLN A 300 2.30 -15.64 -43.60
C GLN A 300 2.62 -15.34 -42.14
N ALA A 301 1.61 -15.18 -41.27
CA ALA A 301 1.82 -15.01 -39.83
C ALA A 301 2.46 -16.25 -39.19
N TRP A 302 1.98 -17.45 -39.56
CA TRP A 302 2.55 -18.71 -39.07
C TRP A 302 3.99 -18.94 -39.52
N GLU A 303 4.31 -18.64 -40.78
CA GLU A 303 5.69 -18.74 -41.31
C GLU A 303 6.64 -17.78 -40.58
N LYS A 304 6.18 -16.56 -40.27
CA LYS A 304 6.96 -15.60 -39.48
C LYS A 304 7.20 -16.10 -38.04
N LEU A 305 6.19 -16.68 -37.40
CA LEU A 305 6.34 -17.29 -36.06
C LEU A 305 7.29 -18.49 -36.07
N GLN A 306 7.23 -19.36 -37.08
CA GLN A 306 8.14 -20.49 -37.20
C GLN A 306 9.59 -20.10 -37.51
N GLN A 307 9.80 -19.03 -38.27
CA GLN A 307 11.15 -18.52 -38.56
C GLN A 307 11.83 -17.90 -37.32
N GLY A 308 11.05 -17.41 -36.35
CA GLY A 308 11.58 -16.83 -35.10
C GLY A 308 11.86 -17.84 -33.97
N SER A 309 11.26 -19.03 -33.98
CA SER A 309 11.29 -19.95 -32.83
C SER A 309 12.57 -20.78 -32.69
N GLY A 310 13.57 -20.60 -33.56
CA GLY A 310 14.80 -21.39 -33.58
C GLY A 310 15.92 -20.88 -32.66
N ASP A 311 15.90 -19.59 -32.30
CA ASP A 311 16.89 -18.94 -31.45
C ASP A 311 16.19 -18.19 -30.30
N ASN A 312 16.72 -18.29 -29.08
CA ASN A 312 16.26 -17.58 -27.87
C ASN A 312 16.25 -16.03 -28.00
N SER A 313 16.54 -15.48 -29.18
CA SER A 313 16.46 -14.05 -29.49
C SER A 313 15.02 -13.54 -29.51
N TYR A 314 14.05 -14.36 -29.92
CA TYR A 314 12.65 -13.94 -30.07
C TYR A 314 11.98 -13.68 -28.72
N SER A 315 12.04 -14.64 -27.79
CA SER A 315 11.51 -14.45 -26.42
C SER A 315 12.15 -13.26 -25.70
N ARG A 316 13.47 -13.05 -25.85
CA ARG A 316 14.14 -11.87 -25.27
C ARG A 316 13.76 -10.54 -25.92
N ALA A 317 13.34 -10.57 -27.17
CA ALA A 317 12.87 -9.38 -27.86
C ALA A 317 11.42 -9.05 -27.46
N GLU A 318 10.57 -10.07 -27.28
CA GLU A 318 9.22 -9.91 -26.70
C GLU A 318 9.27 -9.34 -25.28
N ASP A 319 10.10 -9.90 -24.39
CA ASP A 319 10.26 -9.40 -23.03
C ASP A 319 10.69 -7.92 -23.01
N ARG A 320 11.52 -7.51 -23.99
CA ARG A 320 11.96 -6.11 -24.14
C ARG A 320 10.85 -5.21 -24.67
N ILE A 321 10.07 -5.68 -25.65
CA ILE A 321 8.92 -4.93 -26.18
C ILE A 321 7.87 -4.74 -25.08
N GLU A 322 7.62 -5.78 -24.26
CA GLU A 322 6.70 -5.72 -23.12
C GLU A 322 7.17 -4.72 -22.06
N ALA A 323 8.43 -4.79 -21.63
CA ALA A 323 9.00 -3.83 -20.68
C ALA A 323 8.94 -2.36 -21.18
N LEU A 324 9.11 -2.15 -22.49
CA LEU A 324 8.96 -0.81 -23.09
C LEU A 324 7.50 -0.34 -23.10
N LYS A 325 6.54 -1.25 -23.35
CA LYS A 325 5.10 -0.97 -23.31
C LYS A 325 4.64 -0.61 -21.89
N ASP A 326 5.04 -1.38 -20.88
CA ASP A 326 4.71 -1.10 -19.48
C ASP A 326 5.21 0.28 -19.03
N ARG A 327 6.43 0.66 -19.46
CA ARG A 327 6.98 1.98 -19.17
C ARG A 327 6.22 3.09 -19.90
N ALA A 328 5.82 2.87 -21.15
CA ALA A 328 5.01 3.82 -21.91
C ALA A 328 3.64 4.03 -21.25
N ASP A 329 2.99 2.97 -20.79
CA ASP A 329 1.70 3.03 -20.09
C ASP A 329 1.81 3.80 -18.77
N HIS A 330 2.90 3.59 -18.01
CA HIS A 330 3.16 4.39 -16.81
C HIS A 330 3.31 5.89 -17.12
N LEU A 331 4.10 6.26 -18.14
CA LEU A 331 4.25 7.66 -18.54
C LEU A 331 2.95 8.26 -19.07
N GLU A 332 2.10 7.47 -19.75
CA GLU A 332 0.79 7.93 -20.19
C GLU A 332 -0.13 8.26 -19.01
N LYS A 333 -0.11 7.46 -17.94
CA LYS A 333 -0.81 7.78 -16.68
C LYS A 333 -0.29 9.07 -16.04
N VAL A 334 1.04 9.29 -16.03
CA VAL A 334 1.65 10.55 -15.55
C VAL A 334 1.16 11.74 -16.37
N VAL A 335 1.16 11.63 -17.69
CA VAL A 335 0.71 12.71 -18.60
C VAL A 335 -0.78 13.02 -18.45
N ARG A 336 -1.60 12.02 -18.12
CA ARG A 336 -3.03 12.18 -17.83
C ARG A 336 -3.32 12.72 -16.42
N GLY A 337 -2.31 12.80 -15.56
CA GLY A 337 -2.48 13.20 -14.16
C GLY A 337 -3.08 12.10 -13.28
N GLU A 338 -3.05 10.84 -13.72
CA GLU A 338 -3.54 9.67 -12.97
C GLU A 338 -2.47 9.10 -12.00
N SER A 339 -1.30 9.74 -11.91
CA SER A 339 -0.25 9.36 -10.97
C SER A 339 -0.56 9.84 -9.55
N ALA A 340 -0.20 9.05 -8.54
CA ALA A 340 -0.39 9.36 -7.11
C ALA A 340 0.34 10.63 -6.66
N THR A 341 1.32 11.12 -7.44
CA THR A 341 2.05 12.35 -7.15
C THR A 341 1.69 13.45 -8.14
N VAL A 342 1.32 14.63 -7.63
CA VAL A 342 1.12 15.84 -8.44
C VAL A 342 2.44 16.19 -9.12
N SER A 343 2.49 15.94 -10.43
CA SER A 343 3.68 16.21 -11.25
C SER A 343 3.69 17.68 -11.66
N SER A 344 4.86 18.32 -11.69
CA SER A 344 4.96 19.70 -12.17
C SER A 344 4.74 19.76 -13.68
N GLU A 345 4.42 20.95 -14.21
CA GLU A 345 4.25 21.15 -15.66
C GLU A 345 5.53 20.81 -16.45
N ALA A 346 6.70 21.02 -15.84
CA ALA A 346 7.98 20.62 -16.40
C ALA A 346 8.09 19.08 -16.50
N ASP A 347 7.71 18.35 -15.45
CA ASP A 347 7.74 16.88 -15.41
C ASP A 347 6.78 16.27 -16.43
N ILE A 348 5.59 16.87 -16.62
CA ILE A 348 4.62 16.43 -17.63
C ILE A 348 5.19 16.62 -19.04
N THR A 349 5.90 17.73 -19.28
CA THR A 349 6.54 18.02 -20.57
C THR A 349 7.66 17.03 -20.87
N GLU A 350 8.49 16.70 -19.87
CA GLU A 350 9.53 15.69 -19.98
C GLU A 350 8.94 14.29 -20.23
N ALA A 351 7.90 13.91 -19.48
CA ALA A 351 7.19 12.64 -19.64
C ALA A 351 6.60 12.46 -21.05
N ARG A 352 6.06 13.52 -21.66
CA ARG A 352 5.57 13.49 -23.05
C ARG A 352 6.69 13.22 -24.05
N ALA A 353 7.81 13.92 -23.91
CA ALA A 353 8.96 13.73 -24.79
C ALA A 353 9.56 12.31 -24.65
N GLU A 354 9.58 11.77 -23.44
CA GLU A 354 10.03 10.39 -23.20
C GLU A 354 9.04 9.36 -23.78
N LEU A 355 7.73 9.56 -23.61
CA LEU A 355 6.70 8.69 -24.17
C LEU A 355 6.82 8.57 -25.70
N GLU A 356 7.07 9.69 -26.40
CA GLU A 356 7.28 9.67 -27.85
C GLU A 356 8.52 8.85 -28.25
N ARG A 357 9.62 8.96 -27.49
CA ARG A 357 10.84 8.16 -27.71
C ARG A 357 10.58 6.67 -27.51
N LEU A 358 9.87 6.29 -26.44
CA LEU A 358 9.51 4.89 -26.20
C LEU A 358 8.63 4.33 -27.31
N ARG A 359 7.64 5.09 -27.79
CA ARG A 359 6.79 4.66 -28.93
C ARG A 359 7.60 4.48 -30.22
N GLN A 360 8.66 5.25 -30.43
CA GLN A 360 9.57 5.03 -31.56
C GLN A 360 10.43 3.77 -31.34
N GLN A 361 10.96 3.56 -30.13
CA GLN A 361 11.76 2.38 -29.78
C GLN A 361 10.96 1.07 -29.89
N ILE A 362 9.73 1.05 -29.36
CA ILE A 362 8.82 -0.11 -29.50
C ILE A 362 8.66 -0.46 -30.97
N ARG A 363 8.36 0.52 -31.83
CA ARG A 363 8.22 0.27 -33.27
C ARG A 363 9.52 -0.23 -33.92
N GLN A 364 10.67 0.28 -33.51
CA GLN A 364 11.96 -0.19 -34.03
C GLN A 364 12.24 -1.64 -33.62
N GLU A 365 12.02 -1.98 -32.35
CA GLU A 365 12.20 -3.34 -31.83
C GLU A 365 11.18 -4.31 -32.45
N GLU A 366 9.91 -3.91 -32.60
CA GLU A 366 8.90 -4.69 -33.31
C GLU A 366 9.32 -4.93 -34.78
N ASN A 367 9.81 -3.90 -35.49
CA ASN A 367 10.28 -4.05 -36.87
C ASN A 367 11.50 -4.98 -36.98
N GLN A 368 12.44 -4.91 -36.02
CA GLN A 368 13.62 -5.76 -35.98
C GLN A 368 13.26 -7.22 -35.64
N THR A 369 12.34 -7.42 -34.69
CA THR A 369 11.94 -8.74 -34.19
C THR A 369 11.09 -9.50 -35.21
N TYR A 370 10.17 -8.80 -35.86
CA TYR A 370 9.20 -9.40 -36.78
C TYR A 370 9.62 -9.30 -38.27
N ASP A 371 10.81 -8.77 -38.54
CA ASP A 371 11.36 -8.46 -39.87
C ASP A 371 10.31 -7.75 -40.75
N ILE A 372 9.79 -6.63 -40.24
CA ILE A 372 8.77 -5.82 -40.90
C ILE A 372 9.45 -4.57 -41.46
N ARG A 373 9.58 -4.50 -42.78
CA ARG A 373 9.92 -3.26 -43.48
C ARG A 373 8.66 -2.44 -43.67
N VAL A 374 8.29 -1.63 -42.68
CA VAL A 374 7.29 -0.58 -42.87
C VAL A 374 7.96 0.57 -43.65
N PRO A 375 7.52 0.91 -44.87
CA PRO A 375 8.03 2.08 -45.57
C PRO A 375 7.72 3.34 -44.76
N ALA A 376 8.73 4.19 -44.57
CA ALA A 376 8.72 5.31 -43.62
C ALA A 376 7.64 6.40 -43.86
N ASP A 377 6.86 6.30 -44.94
CA ASP A 377 5.96 7.36 -45.42
C ASP A 377 4.45 7.04 -45.26
N GLU A 378 4.06 5.89 -44.70
CA GLU A 378 2.65 5.59 -44.42
C GLU A 378 2.37 5.59 -42.92
N ASP A 379 1.93 6.74 -42.40
CA ASP A 379 1.39 6.88 -41.05
C ASP A 379 -0.15 7.00 -41.12
N PRO A 380 -0.92 5.89 -41.06
CA PRO A 380 -2.35 5.92 -41.25
C PRO A 380 -3.05 6.12 -39.90
N LYS A 381 -2.91 7.28 -39.23
CA LYS A 381 -3.85 7.72 -38.16
C LYS A 381 -3.70 9.12 -37.55
N LEU A 382 -3.05 10.10 -38.21
CA LEU A 382 -3.05 11.50 -37.73
C LEU A 382 -3.89 12.50 -38.55
N SER A 383 -4.60 12.09 -39.60
CA SER A 383 -5.23 13.04 -40.54
C SER A 383 -6.70 13.43 -40.28
N ARG A 384 -7.36 12.99 -39.19
CA ARG A 384 -8.82 13.18 -39.06
C ARG A 384 -9.34 14.04 -37.90
N THR A 385 -8.51 14.50 -36.97
CA THR A 385 -9.01 15.28 -35.81
C THR A 385 -8.58 16.75 -35.79
N GLU A 386 -7.54 17.15 -36.54
CA GLU A 386 -7.06 18.55 -36.51
C GLU A 386 -7.58 19.45 -37.65
N LYS A 387 -8.32 18.90 -38.62
CA LYS A 387 -8.87 19.70 -39.74
C LYS A 387 -10.23 20.34 -39.47
N GLN A 388 -10.85 20.10 -38.30
CA GLN A 388 -12.19 20.60 -38.00
C GLN A 388 -12.24 21.75 -36.97
N VAL A 389 -11.12 22.06 -36.29
CA VAL A 389 -11.07 23.15 -35.30
C VAL A 389 -10.58 24.49 -35.90
N ARG A 390 -10.12 24.50 -37.15
CA ARG A 390 -9.55 25.71 -37.80
C ARG A 390 -10.52 26.45 -38.74
N ALA A 391 -11.80 26.06 -38.78
CA ALA A 391 -12.80 26.64 -39.70
C ALA A 391 -13.84 27.57 -39.03
N GLU A 392 -13.82 27.76 -37.70
CA GLU A 392 -14.86 28.53 -36.98
C GLU A 392 -14.34 29.76 -36.23
N GLN A 393 -13.21 30.35 -36.64
CA GLN A 393 -12.75 31.65 -36.12
C GLN A 393 -12.59 32.66 -37.25
N GLY A 394 -13.71 33.27 -37.63
CA GLY A 394 -13.75 34.39 -38.56
C GLY A 394 -15.14 35.01 -38.61
N GLY A 395 -15.41 35.98 -37.74
CA GLY A 395 -16.65 36.77 -37.77
C GLY A 395 -16.72 37.76 -36.62
N ALA A 396 -16.48 39.03 -36.94
CA ALA A 396 -16.49 40.18 -36.03
C ALA A 396 -17.92 40.76 -35.81
N GLU A 397 -17.98 41.79 -34.93
CA GLU A 397 -19.08 42.77 -34.69
C GLU A 397 -20.25 42.30 -33.80
N GLU A 398 -20.86 43.06 -32.89
CA GLU A 398 -20.67 44.37 -32.23
C GLU A 398 -21.68 44.41 -31.05
N PRO A 399 -21.68 45.42 -30.15
CA PRO A 399 -22.23 45.32 -28.80
C PRO A 399 -23.72 45.70 -28.71
N ARG A 400 -24.47 45.06 -27.80
CA ARG A 400 -25.73 45.61 -27.31
C ARG A 400 -25.87 45.49 -25.79
N ARG A 401 -25.91 46.68 -25.18
CA ARG A 401 -26.56 47.04 -23.90
C ARG A 401 -27.75 46.14 -23.57
N ARG A 402 -27.87 45.75 -22.30
CA ARG A 402 -29.12 45.83 -21.54
C ARG A 402 -28.88 45.84 -20.03
N GLU A 403 -29.57 46.79 -19.41
CA GLU A 403 -29.67 47.10 -18.00
C GLU A 403 -30.55 46.10 -17.23
N ARG A 404 -30.52 46.26 -15.90
CA ARG A 404 -31.47 45.79 -14.85
C ARG A 404 -31.12 44.43 -14.25
N GLY A 405 -31.11 44.25 -12.93
CA GLY A 405 -31.58 45.13 -11.87
C GLY A 405 -31.05 44.69 -10.50
N VAL A 406 -30.82 45.70 -9.68
CA VAL A 406 -30.48 45.63 -8.27
C VAL A 406 -31.70 45.10 -7.49
N ARG A 407 -31.52 44.04 -6.70
CA ARG A 407 -32.47 43.64 -5.66
C ARG A 407 -31.92 44.07 -4.29
N PRO A 408 -32.70 44.80 -3.48
CA PRO A 408 -32.32 45.15 -2.11
C PRO A 408 -32.58 43.98 -1.16
N GLY A 409 -31.60 43.67 -0.31
CA GLY A 409 -31.75 42.74 0.81
C GLY A 409 -32.49 43.38 1.98
N PRO A 410 -33.31 42.63 2.74
CA PRO A 410 -33.95 43.15 3.93
C PRO A 410 -33.05 43.09 5.17
N ALA A 411 -33.41 43.99 6.08
CA ALA A 411 -32.78 44.43 7.32
C ALA A 411 -32.38 43.35 8.32
N ALA A 412 -31.38 43.72 9.13
CA ALA A 412 -31.02 43.10 10.39
C ALA A 412 -32.17 43.24 11.40
N GLU A 413 -32.55 42.13 12.03
CA GLU A 413 -33.29 42.13 13.28
C GLU A 413 -32.38 41.54 14.37
N GLU A 414 -32.11 42.40 15.35
CA GLU A 414 -31.55 42.06 16.66
C GLU A 414 -32.57 41.23 17.43
N GLY A 415 -32.10 40.11 17.98
CA GLY A 415 -32.91 39.21 18.79
C GLY A 415 -32.07 38.50 19.83
N GLU A 416 -31.82 39.20 20.93
CA GLU A 416 -31.44 38.62 22.22
C GLU A 416 -32.34 37.42 22.56
N THR A 417 -31.75 36.25 22.78
CA THR A 417 -32.34 35.25 23.67
C THR A 417 -31.24 34.52 24.44
N ASP A 418 -31.15 34.91 25.69
CA ASP A 418 -30.56 34.20 26.81
C ASP A 418 -31.19 32.80 26.96
N GLN A 419 -30.40 31.75 26.74
CA GLN A 419 -30.71 30.40 27.23
C GLN A 419 -29.43 29.74 27.75
N SER A 420 -29.10 30.13 28.97
CA SER A 420 -28.40 29.31 29.95
C SER A 420 -29.12 27.96 30.12
N ARG A 421 -28.64 26.91 29.43
CA ARG A 421 -29.05 25.52 29.64
C ARG A 421 -27.84 24.67 30.00
N GLN A 422 -27.87 24.18 31.24
CA GLN A 422 -26.95 23.26 31.88
C GLN A 422 -26.51 22.14 30.93
N LYS A 423 -25.23 22.15 30.53
CA LYS A 423 -24.58 20.97 29.97
C LYS A 423 -24.25 20.02 31.11
N ASN A 424 -25.07 19.00 31.30
CA ASN A 424 -24.63 17.77 31.94
C ASN A 424 -23.51 17.19 31.08
N GLY A 425 -22.31 17.10 31.67
CA GLY A 425 -21.12 16.57 31.02
C GLY A 425 -21.25 15.06 30.78
N GLN A 426 -21.86 14.69 29.66
CA GLN A 426 -21.48 13.45 29.00
C GLN A 426 -20.29 13.76 28.09
N PRO A 427 -19.15 13.06 28.24
CA PRO A 427 -18.03 13.21 27.32
C PRO A 427 -18.50 12.89 25.90
N SER A 428 -18.05 13.68 24.93
CA SER A 428 -18.32 13.39 23.52
C SER A 428 -17.69 12.04 23.14
N ALA A 429 -18.24 11.35 22.14
CA ALA A 429 -17.64 10.11 21.64
C ALA A 429 -16.15 10.31 21.24
N ASP A 430 -15.80 11.51 20.79
CA ASP A 430 -14.44 11.91 20.44
C ASP A 430 -13.51 12.03 21.66
N ASP A 431 -14.02 12.45 22.82
CA ASP A 431 -13.24 12.53 24.08
C ASP A 431 -12.94 11.14 24.67
N ILE A 432 -13.85 10.17 24.45
CA ILE A 432 -13.65 8.78 24.87
C ILE A 432 -12.60 8.14 23.96
N LEU A 433 -12.71 8.29 22.63
CA LEU A 433 -11.80 7.65 21.68
C LEU A 433 -10.33 8.07 21.83
N ASN A 434 -10.06 9.33 22.16
CA ASN A 434 -8.68 9.82 22.35
C ASN A 434 -7.98 9.33 23.64
N LYS A 435 -8.71 8.74 24.58
CA LYS A 435 -8.13 8.23 25.83
C LYS A 435 -7.76 6.74 25.77
N TYR A 436 -8.30 5.99 24.80
CA TYR A 436 -8.25 4.52 24.78
C TYR A 436 -7.56 3.93 23.54
N LEU A 437 -6.96 4.76 22.68
CA LEU A 437 -6.14 4.39 21.52
C LEU A 437 -4.75 5.00 21.64
#